data_AF-A0A6V7IAB6-F1
#
_entry.id   AF-A0A6V7IAB6-F1
#
_cell.length_a   1.000
_cell.length_b   1.000
_cell.length_c   1.000
_cell.angle_alpha   90.00
_cell.angle_beta   90.00
_cell.angle_gamma   90.00
#
_symmetry.space_group_name_H-M   'P 1'
#
loop_
_entity.id
_entity.type
_entity.pdbx_description
1 polymer ?
#
loop_
_entity_poly.entity_id
_entity_poly.type
_entity_poly.pdbx_seq_one_letter_code
_entity_poly.pdbx_strand_id
1 'polypeptide(L)'
;GMRHLRMHMLASQGYCVVLIDSRGSHYRGLMFESHIKRRMGLVELSDQVEVLKLLADKLGCIDLNRVALHGWSYGGYLSLMGLIQYPEVFK
;
A
#
# COMPACT_ATOMS: atom_id res chain seq x y z
N GLY A 1 5.86 1.07 -21.00
CA GLY A 1 4.61 0.30 -21.18
C GLY A 1 3.49 0.93 -20.38
N MET A 2 2.23 0.81 -20.81
CA MET A 2 1.06 1.53 -20.24
C MET A 2 0.65 1.13 -18.81
N ARG A 3 1.36 0.20 -18.17
CA ARG A 3 0.99 -0.38 -16.86
C ARG A 3 0.90 0.66 -15.72
N HIS A 4 1.63 1.77 -15.83
CA HIS A 4 1.66 2.82 -14.80
C HIS A 4 0.98 4.14 -15.20
N LEU A 5 0.23 4.16 -16.30
CA LEU A 5 -0.36 5.39 -16.84
C LEU A 5 -1.28 6.10 -15.82
N ARG A 6 -2.18 5.36 -15.15
CA ARG A 6 -3.09 5.94 -14.15
C ARG A 6 -2.35 6.59 -12.98
N MET A 7 -1.27 5.94 -12.52
CA MET A 7 -0.45 6.45 -11.42
C MET A 7 0.30 7.72 -11.82
N HIS A 8 0.83 7.75 -13.04
CA HIS A 8 1.44 8.95 -13.59
C HIS A 8 0.43 10.10 -13.72
N MET A 9 -0.80 9.81 -14.16
CA MET A 9 -1.87 10.83 -14.22
C MET A 9 -2.20 11.38 -12.83
N LEU A 10 -2.32 10.53 -11.81
CA LEU A 10 -2.54 10.98 -10.42
C LEU A 10 -1.39 11.88 -9.93
N ALA A 11 -0.14 11.47 -10.19
CA ALA A 11 1.03 12.28 -9.85
C ALA A 11 1.02 13.66 -10.55
N SER A 12 0.64 13.72 -11.83
CA SER A 12 0.51 14.99 -12.56
C SER A 12 -0.59 15.91 -12.02
N GLN A 13 -1.56 15.36 -11.28
CA GLN A 13 -2.63 16.11 -10.61
C GLN A 13 -2.26 16.47 -9.16
N GLY A 14 -1.02 16.24 -8.73
CA GLY A 14 -0.51 16.64 -7.42
C GLY A 14 -0.69 15.60 -6.30
N TYR A 15 -1.08 14.35 -6.63
CA TYR A 15 -1.11 13.27 -5.64
C TYR A 15 0.27 12.65 -5.46
N CYS A 16 0.66 12.37 -4.20
CA CYS A 16 1.77 11.46 -3.94
C CYS A 16 1.28 10.02 -4.15
N VAL A 17 1.91 9.29 -5.07
CA VAL A 17 1.53 7.90 -5.39
C VAL A 17 2.63 6.97 -4.94
N VAL A 18 2.30 6.05 -4.03
CA VAL A 18 3.23 5.09 -3.42
C VAL A 18 2.78 3.67 -3.75
N LEU A 19 3.73 2.81 -4.12
CA LEU A 19 3.53 1.38 -4.32
C LEU A 19 4.58 0.62 -3.54
N ILE A 20 4.12 -0.34 -2.75
CA ILE A 20 4.98 -1.12 -1.86
C ILE A 20 4.68 -2.60 -2.09
N ASP A 21 5.72 -3.35 -2.41
CA ASP A 21 5.69 -4.81 -2.43
C ASP A 21 5.85 -5.33 -1.00
N SER A 22 4.72 -5.50 -0.30
CA SER A 22 4.69 -6.06 1.07
C SER A 22 5.16 -7.52 1.11
N ARG A 23 5.49 -8.02 2.30
CA ARG A 23 5.67 -9.45 2.56
C ARG A 23 4.46 -10.22 2.05
N GLY A 24 4.71 -11.35 1.36
CA GLY A 24 3.70 -12.05 0.57
C GLY A 24 3.80 -11.80 -0.94
N SER A 25 4.49 -10.74 -1.39
CA SER A 25 4.71 -10.52 -2.81
C SER A 25 5.70 -11.52 -3.42
N HIS A 26 5.59 -11.71 -4.74
CA HIS A 26 6.38 -12.68 -5.50
C HIS A 26 7.84 -12.21 -5.72
N TYR A 27 8.68 -13.08 -6.28
CA TYR A 27 10.09 -12.81 -6.68
C TYR A 27 11.06 -12.54 -5.52
N ARG A 28 10.74 -12.99 -4.31
CA ARG A 28 11.57 -12.82 -3.10
C ARG A 28 11.82 -14.13 -2.33
N GLY A 29 11.44 -15.26 -2.93
CA GLY A 29 11.59 -16.60 -2.36
C GLY A 29 10.47 -17.00 -1.41
N LEU A 30 10.34 -18.32 -1.17
CA LEU A 30 9.23 -18.91 -0.41
C LEU A 30 9.12 -18.34 1.01
N MET A 31 10.24 -18.05 1.67
CA MET A 31 10.23 -17.47 3.02
C MET A 31 9.56 -16.09 3.01
N PHE A 32 9.78 -15.26 1.99
CA PHE A 32 9.14 -13.95 1.89
C PHE A 32 7.66 -14.07 1.53
N GLU A 33 7.33 -14.93 0.56
CA GLU A 33 5.96 -15.14 0.09
C GLU A 33 5.07 -15.80 1.16
N SER A 34 5.59 -16.77 1.91
CA SER A 34 4.79 -17.53 2.88
C SER A 34 4.39 -16.77 4.14
N HIS A 35 4.81 -15.50 4.31
CA HIS A 35 4.42 -14.68 5.45
C HIS A 35 2.89 -14.55 5.59
N ILE A 36 2.17 -14.50 4.46
CA ILE A 36 0.71 -14.36 4.41
C ILE A 36 -0.04 -15.68 4.65
N LYS A 37 0.68 -16.83 4.75
CA LYS A 37 0.05 -18.14 4.96
C LYS A 37 -0.80 -18.12 6.23
N ARG A 38 -2.11 -18.34 6.07
CA ARG A 38 -3.13 -18.29 7.13
C ARG A 38 -3.26 -16.93 7.84
N ARG A 39 -2.74 -15.85 7.24
CA ARG A 39 -2.72 -14.48 7.78
C ARG A 39 -2.90 -13.41 6.69
N MET A 40 -3.62 -13.76 5.62
CA MET A 40 -3.93 -12.85 4.52
C MET A 40 -4.69 -11.62 5.02
N GLY A 41 -4.31 -10.43 4.52
CA GLY A 41 -4.93 -9.17 4.90
C GLY A 41 -4.46 -8.58 6.23
N LEU A 42 -3.43 -9.15 6.86
CA LEU A 42 -2.87 -8.66 8.12
C LEU A 42 -1.43 -8.19 7.93
N VAL A 43 -0.57 -9.09 7.45
CA VAL A 43 0.86 -8.83 7.30
C VAL A 43 1.10 -7.74 6.27
N GLU A 44 0.34 -7.78 5.18
CA GLU A 44 0.48 -6.86 4.06
C GLU A 44 0.18 -5.42 4.48
N LEU A 45 -0.90 -5.20 5.25
CA LEU A 45 -1.32 -3.87 5.70
C LEU A 45 -0.35 -3.26 6.72
N SER A 46 0.20 -4.08 7.62
CA SER A 46 1.24 -3.64 8.55
C SER A 46 2.43 -3.05 7.79
N ASP A 47 2.87 -3.72 6.71
CA ASP A 47 3.99 -3.26 5.88
C ASP A 47 3.63 -1.97 5.13
N GLN A 48 2.41 -1.86 4.60
CA GLN A 48 1.95 -0.64 3.90
C GLN A 48 1.98 0.57 4.84
N VAL A 49 1.46 0.42 6.06
CA VAL A 49 1.40 1.51 7.05
C VAL A 49 2.79 1.89 7.57
N GLU A 50 3.65 0.90 7.83
CA GLU A 50 5.03 1.13 8.29
C GLU A 50 5.82 1.93 7.26
N VAL A 51 5.81 1.48 5.99
CA VAL A 51 6.55 2.14 4.93
C VAL A 51 5.96 3.50 4.59
N LEU A 52 4.63 3.67 4.63
CA LEU A 52 3.99 4.98 4.46
C LEU A 52 4.48 6.00 5.49
N LYS A 53 4.51 5.62 6.78
CA LYS A 53 5.01 6.50 7.86
C LYS A 53 6.49 6.83 7.68
N LEU A 54 7.30 5.84 7.30
CA LEU A 54 8.72 6.01 7.02
C LEU A 54 8.95 6.98 5.85
N LEU A 55 8.18 6.87 4.77
CA LEU A 55 8.29 7.75 3.61
C LEU A 55 7.83 9.17 3.94
N ALA A 56 6.78 9.32 4.75
CA ALA A 56 6.31 10.63 5.16
C ALA A 56 7.36 11.41 5.96
N ASP A 57 8.02 10.74 6.91
CA ASP A 57 9.12 11.30 7.69
C ASP A 57 10.33 11.69 6.82
N LYS A 58 10.70 10.82 5.87
CA LYS A 58 11.88 11.04 5.02
C LYS A 58 11.70 12.09 3.93
N LEU A 59 10.52 12.17 3.31
CA LEU A 59 10.30 12.98 2.12
C LEU A 59 9.68 14.35 2.44
N GLY A 60 8.97 14.49 3.57
CA GLY A 60 8.33 15.74 3.99
C GLY A 60 7.18 16.23 3.09
N CYS A 61 6.82 15.50 2.03
CA CYS A 61 5.81 15.87 1.05
C CYS A 61 4.53 15.01 1.12
N ILE A 62 4.42 14.11 2.10
CA ILE A 62 3.27 13.22 2.29
C ILE A 62 2.42 13.72 3.46
N ASP A 63 1.16 14.05 3.18
CA ASP A 63 0.17 14.44 4.16
C ASP A 63 -0.58 13.21 4.69
N LEU A 64 -0.23 12.75 5.89
CA LEU A 64 -0.83 11.57 6.52
C LEU A 64 -2.31 11.75 6.90
N ASN A 65 -2.87 12.97 6.84
CA ASN A 65 -4.30 13.17 7.06
C ASN A 65 -5.15 12.90 5.81
N ARG A 66 -4.53 12.73 4.63
CA ARG A 66 -5.21 12.56 3.34
C ARG A 66 -4.64 11.38 2.56
N VAL A 67 -4.77 10.18 3.13
CA VAL A 67 -4.25 8.94 2.54
C VAL A 67 -5.40 8.07 2.04
N ALA A 68 -5.37 7.73 0.76
CA ALA A 68 -6.30 6.77 0.16
C ALA A 68 -5.58 5.45 -0.17
N LEU A 69 -6.22 4.32 0.10
CA LEU A 69 -5.77 2.99 -0.32
C LEU A 69 -6.61 2.52 -1.50
N HIS A 70 -5.96 2.17 -2.62
CA HIS A 70 -6.65 1.77 -3.85
C HIS A 70 -5.99 0.56 -4.50
N GLY A 71 -6.81 -0.43 -4.87
CA GLY A 71 -6.38 -1.58 -5.65
C GLY A 71 -7.55 -2.38 -6.23
N TRP A 72 -7.24 -3.31 -7.13
CA TRP A 72 -8.21 -4.21 -7.73
C TRP A 72 -7.91 -5.67 -7.36
N SER A 73 -8.93 -6.54 -7.38
CA SER A 73 -8.83 -7.94 -6.94
C SER A 73 -8.29 -8.02 -5.49
N TYR A 74 -7.16 -8.69 -5.25
CA TYR A 74 -6.54 -8.75 -3.93
C TYR A 74 -6.21 -7.35 -3.36
N GLY A 75 -5.86 -6.38 -4.21
CA GLY A 75 -5.67 -4.99 -3.79
C GLY A 75 -6.98 -4.33 -3.33
N GLY A 76 -8.12 -4.72 -3.90
CA GLY A 76 -9.45 -4.28 -3.45
C GLY A 76 -9.82 -4.89 -2.10
N TYR A 77 -9.51 -6.17 -1.90
CA TYR A 77 -9.61 -6.82 -0.59
C TYR A 77 -8.77 -6.09 0.46
N LEU A 78 -7.49 -5.80 0.17
CA LEU A 78 -6.65 -5.02 1.08
C LEU A 78 -7.16 -3.59 1.29
N SER A 79 -7.76 -2.95 0.27
CA SER A 79 -8.35 -1.61 0.41
C SER A 79 -9.47 -1.61 1.46
N LEU A 80 -10.38 -2.59 1.40
CA LEU A 80 -11.45 -2.76 2.39
C LEU A 80 -10.89 -3.10 3.78
N MET A 81 -9.94 -4.04 3.85
CA MET A 81 -9.31 -4.41 5.12
C MET A 81 -8.54 -3.25 5.74
N GLY A 82 -7.94 -2.38 4.93
CA GLY A 82 -7.29 -1.15 5.37
C GLY A 82 -8.25 -0.18 6.05
N LEU A 83 -9.42 0.07 5.44
CA LEU A 83 -10.47 0.89 6.07
C LEU A 83 -10.98 0.27 7.38
N ILE A 84 -11.05 -1.06 7.48
CA ILE A 84 -11.52 -1.76 8.69
C ILE A 84 -10.48 -1.70 9.81
N GLN A 85 -9.21 -2.00 9.49
CA GLN A 85 -8.16 -2.19 10.49
C GLN A 85 -7.40 -0.91 10.85
N TYR A 86 -7.34 0.06 9.92
CA TYR A 86 -6.61 1.32 10.07
C TYR A 86 -7.46 2.53 9.64
N PRO A 87 -8.68 2.72 10.18
CA PRO A 87 -9.56 3.83 9.81
C PRO A 87 -8.97 5.21 10.16
N GLU A 88 -8.02 5.26 11.09
CA GLU A 88 -7.27 6.46 11.43
C GLU A 88 -6.29 6.86 10.33
N VAL A 89 -5.73 5.89 9.59
CA VAL A 89 -4.76 6.10 8.51
C VAL A 89 -5.44 6.35 7.17
N PHE A 90 -6.39 5.50 6.77
CA PHE A 90 -7.00 5.55 5.44
C PHE A 90 -8.36 6.28 5.46
N LYS A 91 -8.58 7.17 4.48
CA LYS A 91 -9.80 8.00 4.33
C LYS A 91 -10.56 7.71 3.05
#